data_AF-A0A9J6A8R4-F1
#
_entry.id   AF-A0A9J6A8R4-F1
#
_cell.length_a   1.000
_cell.length_b   1.000
_cell.length_c   1.000
_cell.angle_alpha   90.00
_cell.angle_beta   90.00
_cell.angle_gamma   90.00
#
_symmetry.space_group_name_H-M   'P 1'
#
loop_
_entity.id
_entity.type
_entity.pdbx_description
1 polymer ?
#
loop_
_entity_poly.entity_id
_entity_poly.type
_entity_poly.pdbx_seq_one_letter_code
_entity_poly.pdbx_strand_id
1 'polypeptide(L)' 'MISKAKCFVAFKNLWASVVKEAHKLSITTGAHAVIVAYFASGIPYVYDSSNFFDTIYKFINDAKAFAVIGGR' A
#
# COMPACT_ATOMS: atom_id res chain seq x y z
N MET A 1 -23.45 5.36 -14.70
CA MET A 1 -22.12 5.95 -14.40
C MET A 1 -21.87 5.91 -12.91
N ILE A 2 -20.76 5.32 -12.46
CA ILE A 2 -20.32 5.41 -11.06
C ILE A 2 -19.63 6.76 -10.87
N SER A 3 -20.00 7.52 -9.84
CA SER A 3 -19.38 8.82 -9.58
C SER A 3 -17.97 8.64 -9.00
N LYS A 4 -17.08 9.59 -9.29
CA LYS A 4 -15.71 9.62 -8.72
C LYS A 4 -15.73 9.54 -7.19
N ALA A 5 -16.71 10.18 -6.55
CA ALA A 5 -16.90 10.11 -5.10
C ALA A 5 -17.20 8.69 -4.60
N LYS A 6 -18.08 7.94 -5.29
CA LYS A 6 -18.37 6.53 -4.94
C LYS A 6 -17.13 5.65 -5.09
N CYS A 7 -16.33 5.85 -6.14
CA CYS A 7 -15.07 5.13 -6.31
C CYS A 7 -14.07 5.43 -5.18
N PHE A 8 -13.96 6.70 -4.77
CA PHE A 8 -13.07 7.09 -3.67
C PHE A 8 -13.50 6.49 -2.34
N VAL A 9 -14.80 6.51 -2.02
CA VAL A 9 -15.33 5.87 -0.80
C VAL A 9 -15.08 4.36 -0.82
N ALA A 10 -15.33 3.69 -1.94
CA ALA A 10 -15.04 2.26 -2.09
C ALA A 10 -13.55 1.95 -1.88
N PHE A 11 -12.66 2.75 -2.47
CA PHE A 11 -11.22 2.64 -2.26
C PHE A 11 -10.84 2.81 -0.79
N LYS A 12 -11.37 3.83 -0.10
CA LYS A 12 -11.08 4.08 1.32
C LYS A 12 -11.53 2.92 2.22
N ASN A 13 -12.69 2.34 1.94
CA ASN A 13 -13.20 1.18 2.68
C ASN A 13 -12.31 -0.06 2.46
N LEU A 14 -11.93 -0.33 1.21
CA LEU A 14 -11.03 -1.44 0.88
C LEU A 14 -9.66 -1.26 1.53
N TRP A 15 -9.08 -0.06 1.41
CA TRP A 15 -7.80 0.29 2.03
C TRP A 15 -7.83 0.01 3.55
N ALA A 16 -8.86 0.50 4.25
CA ALA A 16 -9.00 0.28 5.69
C ALA A 16 -9.07 -1.22 6.05
N SER A 17 -9.81 -2.01 5.27
CA SER A 17 -9.92 -3.46 5.48
C SER A 17 -8.59 -4.18 5.25
N VAL A 18 -7.87 -3.85 4.18
CA VAL A 18 -6.58 -4.47 3.84
C VAL A 18 -5.52 -4.15 4.90
N VAL A 19 -5.44 -2.90 5.34
CA VAL A 19 -4.53 -2.48 6.42
C VAL A 19 -4.83 -3.22 7.72
N LYS A 20 -6.11 -3.39 8.07
CA LYS A 20 -6.52 -4.10 9.27
C LYS A 20 -6.05 -5.56 9.26
N GLU A 21 -6.25 -6.27 8.16
CA GLU A 21 -5.83 -7.67 8.05
C GLU A 21 -4.30 -7.81 8.02
N ALA A 22 -3.60 -6.91 7.33
CA ALA A 22 -2.13 -6.89 7.32
C ALA A 22 -1.55 -6.63 8.72
N HIS A 23 -2.16 -5.71 9.47
CA HIS A 23 -1.77 -5.46 10.86
C HIS A 23 -2.01 -6.66 11.76
N LYS A 24 -3.18 -7.29 11.63
CA LYS A 24 -3.51 -8.51 12.36
C LYS A 24 -2.49 -9.61 12.06
N LEU A 25 -2.20 -9.86 10.78
CA LEU A 25 -1.21 -10.85 10.36
C LEU A 25 0.16 -10.57 11.00
N SER A 26 0.61 -9.32 10.98
CA SER A 26 1.89 -8.91 11.56
C SER A 26 1.96 -9.20 13.05
N ILE A 27 0.91 -8.87 13.79
CA ILE A 27 0.83 -9.16 15.23
C ILE A 27 0.77 -10.67 15.50
N THR A 28 -0.04 -11.43 14.73
CA THR A 28 -0.27 -12.85 15.02
C THR A 28 0.91 -13.75 14.65
N THR A 29 1.70 -13.36 13.65
CA THR A 29 2.78 -14.20 13.11
C THR A 29 4.18 -13.64 13.35
N GLY A 30 4.29 -12.37 13.75
CA GLY A 30 5.55 -11.64 13.76
C GLY A 30 6.06 -11.25 12.37
N ALA A 31 5.32 -11.53 11.29
CA ALA A 31 5.71 -11.15 9.94
C ALA A 31 5.72 -9.62 9.77
N HIS A 32 6.67 -9.12 9.00
CA HIS A 32 6.69 -7.72 8.57
C HIS A 32 5.78 -7.54 7.35
N ALA A 33 4.84 -6.61 7.42
CA ALA A 33 3.89 -6.33 6.36
C ALA A 33 4.02 -4.87 5.89
N VAL A 34 4.19 -4.69 4.59
CA VAL A 34 4.24 -3.38 3.93
C VAL A 34 3.25 -3.37 2.77
N ILE A 35 2.44 -2.31 2.67
CA ILE A 35 1.46 -2.13 1.60
C ILE A 35 1.60 -0.72 1.04
N VAL A 36 1.74 -0.62 -0.28
CA VAL A 36 1.68 0.63 -1.03
C VAL A 36 0.51 0.55 -2.00
N ALA A 37 -0.38 1.54 -1.97
CA ALA A 37 -1.50 1.65 -2.89
C ALA A 37 -1.55 3.03 -3.54
N TYR A 38 -1.89 3.08 -4.82
CA TYR A 38 -2.11 4.31 -5.56
C TYR A 38 -3.60 4.42 -5.92
N PHE A 39 -4.18 5.58 -5.64
CA PHE A 39 -5.47 5.97 -6.21
C PHE A 39 -5.25 7.00 -7.32
N ALA A 40 -6.30 7.34 -8.07
CA ALA A 40 -6.25 8.26 -9.20
C ALA A 40 -5.67 9.66 -8.90
N SER A 41 -5.43 10.02 -7.63
CA SER A 41 -4.74 11.25 -7.22
C SER A 41 -3.23 11.20 -7.37
N GLY A 42 -2.62 10.02 -7.58
CA GLY A 42 -1.16 9.84 -7.67
C GLY A 42 -0.42 9.91 -6.34
N ILE A 43 -1.10 10.27 -5.24
CA ILE A 43 -0.53 10.26 -3.88
C ILE A 43 -0.58 8.82 -3.33
N PRO A 44 0.55 8.26 -2.87
CA PRO A 44 0.57 6.91 -2.33
C PRO A 44 -0.10 6.85 -0.95
N TYR A 45 -0.88 5.79 -0.74
CA TYR A 45 -1.34 5.34 0.57
C TYR A 45 -0.40 4.25 1.03
N VAL A 46 0.10 4.37 2.25
CA VAL A 46 1.13 3.45 2.74
C VAL A 46 0.82 2.93 4.13
N TYR A 47 1.13 1.66 4.33
CA TYR A 47 1.13 0.98 5.61
C TYR A 47 2.43 0.21 5.77
N ASP A 48 3.04 0.32 6.96
CA ASP A 48 4.20 -0.47 7.38
C ASP A 48 3.97 -0.89 8.83
N SER A 49 3.92 -2.20 9.07
CA SER A 49 3.64 -2.73 10.41
C SER A 49 4.76 -2.50 11.42
N SER A 50 5.96 -2.14 10.96
CA SER A 50 7.14 -1.89 11.79
C SER A 50 7.24 -0.43 12.28
N ASN A 51 6.40 0.47 11.76
CA ASN A 51 6.54 1.93 11.90
C ASN A 51 7.87 2.53 11.38
N PHE A 52 8.72 1.75 10.69
CA PHE A 52 9.94 2.25 10.06
C PHE A 52 9.66 2.68 8.62
N PHE A 53 9.45 3.99 8.41
CA PHE A 53 9.24 4.57 7.08
C PHE A 53 10.39 4.31 6.08
N ASP A 54 11.58 3.93 6.56
CA ASP A 54 12.72 3.58 5.71
C ASP A 54 12.45 2.36 4.81
N THR A 55 11.64 1.39 5.25
CA THR A 55 11.27 0.23 4.42
C THR A 55 10.40 0.65 3.24
N ILE A 56 9.50 1.61 3.48
CA ILE A 56 8.63 2.18 2.44
C ILE A 56 9.48 2.90 1.39
N TYR A 57 10.44 3.73 1.81
CA TYR A 57 11.34 4.41 0.89
C TYR A 57 12.19 3.43 0.08
N LYS A 58 12.72 2.38 0.71
CA LYS A 58 13.41 1.29 0.00
C LYS A 58 12.50 0.60 -1.01
N PHE A 59 11.31 0.18 -0.61
CA PHE A 59 10.37 -0.50 -1.51
C PHE A 59 9.96 0.38 -2.70
N ILE A 60 9.69 1.66 -2.48
CA ILE A 60 9.37 2.60 -3.57
C ILE A 60 10.57 2.79 -4.49
N ASN A 61 11.78 2.88 -3.94
CA ASN A 61 13.00 3.02 -4.75
C ASN A 61 13.32 1.73 -5.54
N ASP A 62 13.13 0.56 -4.93
CA ASP A 62 13.30 -0.74 -5.58
C ASP A 62 12.23 -0.95 -6.66
N ALA A 63 10.96 -0.60 -6.39
CA ALA A 63 9.88 -0.67 -7.38
C ALA A 63 10.12 0.28 -8.57
N LYS A 64 10.65 1.49 -8.31
CA LYS A 64 11.09 2.41 -9.37
C LYS A 64 12.25 1.84 -10.17
N ALA A 65 13.24 1.25 -9.49
CA ALA A 65 14.36 0.60 -10.17
C ALA A 65 13.89 -0.58 -11.05
N PHE A 66 12.96 -1.39 -10.55
CA PHE A 66 12.38 -2.52 -11.30
C PHE A 66 11.56 -2.06 -12.52
N ALA A 67 10.81 -0.96 -12.38
CA ALA A 67 10.04 -0.36 -13.48
C ALA A 67 10.95 0.25 -14.57
N VAL A 68 12.15 0.73 -14.22
CA VAL A 68 13.14 1.26 -15.16
C VAL A 68 13.90 0.15 -15.88
N ILE A 69 14.10 -1.01 -15.23
CA ILE A 69 14.83 -2.15 -15.82
C ILE A 69 13.99 -2.92 -16.84
N GLY A 70 12.66 -2.69 -16.87
CA GLY A 70 11.76 -3.33 -17.83
C GLY A 70 11.47 -4.79 -17.47
N GLY A 71 10.19 -5.13 -17.50
CA GLY A 71 9.73 -6.50 -17.35
C GLY A 71 10.50 -7.44 -18.29
N ARG A 72 10.92 -8.57 -17.74
CA ARG A 72 11.11 -9.81 -18.48
C ARG A 72 9.95 -10.72 -18.17
#